data_AF-A0AAE7AT65-F1
#
_entry.id   AF-A0AAE7AT65-F1
#
_cell.length_a   1.000
_cell.length_b   1.000
_cell.length_c   1.000
_cell.angle_alpha   90.00
_cell.angle_beta   90.00
_cell.angle_gamma   90.00
#
_symmetry.space_group_name_H-M   'P 1'
#
loop_
_entity.id
_entity.type
_entity.pdbx_description
1 polymer ?
#
loop_
_entity_poly.entity_id
_entity_poly.type
_entity_poly.pdbx_seq_one_letter_code
_entity_poly.pdbx_strand_id
1 'polypeptide(L)'
;MEKVLSYVNQIMDRADSFNYFVFLSTFVIFVDGILLYEQGASIYDLNFSYIQSNVTIGSFLVFLCVYSMFMAVIVTGAKHITSQIVLALPTIKWLQTSDYRNYRNSYSENYVSSSQMRTYAIKNDNAVAFGVVAEKQQEIRNLLNLEKNCFAFLLASAFSLIIGFGETPSLVVRIFTFSSNAGLFTFESLKVILVMAVYLTMFYVGVIRGCGFQNTHIYNNDIYFPENDMKN
;
A
#
# COMPACT_ATOMS: atom_id res chain seq x y z
N MET A 1 27.30 -12.74 -12.40
CA MET A 1 27.04 -11.29 -12.50
C MET A 1 25.77 -11.01 -13.29
N GLU A 2 25.59 -11.58 -14.48
CA GLU A 2 24.34 -11.47 -15.28
C GLU A 2 23.07 -11.96 -14.56
N LYS A 3 23.11 -13.09 -13.84
CA LYS A 3 21.93 -13.55 -13.06
C LYS A 3 21.53 -12.59 -11.94
N VAL A 4 22.49 -11.89 -11.35
CA VAL A 4 22.23 -10.87 -10.32
C VAL A 4 21.70 -9.61 -10.98
N LEU A 5 22.27 -9.20 -12.11
CA LEU A 5 21.79 -8.05 -12.89
C LEU A 5 20.36 -8.29 -13.42
N SER A 6 20.04 -9.50 -13.89
CA SER A 6 18.70 -9.85 -14.36
C SER A 6 17.71 -9.91 -13.21
N TYR A 7 18.12 -10.39 -12.03
CA TYR A 7 17.28 -10.34 -10.82
C TYR A 7 17.04 -8.91 -10.36
N VAL A 8 18.08 -8.06 -10.37
CA VAL A 8 17.97 -6.65 -10.01
C VAL A 8 17.08 -5.92 -11.02
N ASN A 9 17.23 -6.16 -12.32
CA ASN A 9 16.36 -5.59 -13.35
C ASN A 9 14.92 -6.09 -13.22
N GLN A 10 14.70 -7.37 -12.91
CA GLN A 10 13.35 -7.90 -12.69
C GLN A 10 12.70 -7.38 -11.40
N ILE A 11 13.51 -7.06 -10.38
CA ILE A 11 13.07 -6.34 -9.18
C ILE A 11 12.80 -4.87 -9.50
N MET A 12 13.57 -4.25 -10.39
CA MET A 12 13.41 -2.87 -10.83
C MET A 12 12.16 -2.69 -11.70
N ASP A 13 11.91 -3.62 -12.64
CA ASP A 13 10.67 -3.71 -13.43
C ASP A 13 9.44 -4.02 -12.55
N ARG A 14 9.62 -4.72 -11.42
CA ARG A 14 8.57 -4.85 -10.40
C ARG A 14 8.43 -3.58 -9.55
N ALA A 15 9.52 -2.88 -9.26
CA ALA A 15 9.53 -1.62 -8.51
C ALA A 15 8.84 -0.49 -9.28
N ASP A 16 8.78 -0.57 -10.62
CA ASP A 16 7.93 0.27 -11.45
C ASP A 16 6.44 0.13 -11.10
N SER A 17 6.02 -1.02 -10.55
CA SER A 17 4.71 -1.09 -9.93
C SER A 17 4.77 -0.45 -8.54
N PHE A 18 4.13 0.70 -8.44
CA PHE A 18 4.00 1.54 -7.24
C PHE A 18 3.81 0.75 -5.93
N ASN A 19 3.08 -0.37 -5.98
CA ASN A 19 2.86 -1.26 -4.84
C ASN A 19 4.16 -1.81 -4.22
N TYR A 20 5.12 -2.29 -5.00
CA TYR A 20 6.40 -2.79 -4.47
C TYR A 20 7.28 -1.65 -3.95
N PHE A 21 7.24 -0.48 -4.60
CA PHE A 21 7.92 0.71 -4.10
C PHE A 21 7.41 1.11 -2.70
N VAL A 22 6.09 1.12 -2.50
CA VAL A 22 5.49 1.42 -1.19
C VAL A 22 5.88 0.37 -0.15
N PHE A 23 5.84 -0.91 -0.52
CA PHE A 23 6.23 -2.01 0.35
C PHE A 23 7.69 -1.90 0.79
N LEU A 24 8.61 -1.66 -0.15
CA LEU A 24 10.03 -1.50 0.14
C LEU A 24 10.29 -0.25 1.00
N SER A 25 9.63 0.86 0.70
CA SER A 25 9.76 2.09 1.49
C SER A 25 9.29 1.89 2.93
N THR A 26 8.18 1.16 3.12
CA THR A 26 7.67 0.78 4.45
C THR A 26 8.70 -0.06 5.22
N PHE A 27 9.31 -1.04 4.54
CA PHE A 27 10.37 -1.87 5.12
C PHE A 27 11.55 -1.02 5.58
N VAL A 28 12.06 -0.11 4.73
CA VAL A 28 13.19 0.76 5.06
C VAL A 28 12.90 1.67 6.26
N ILE A 29 11.72 2.28 6.30
CA ILE A 29 11.30 3.13 7.42
C ILE A 29 11.21 2.32 8.72
N PHE A 30 10.73 1.08 8.64
CA PHE A 30 10.63 0.19 9.80
C PHE A 30 12.01 -0.27 10.30
N VAL A 31 12.94 -0.60 9.38
CA VAL A 31 14.35 -0.90 9.71
C VAL A 31 14.97 0.28 10.45
N ASP A 32 14.86 1.49 9.91
CA ASP A 32 15.42 2.70 10.50
C ASP A 32 14.86 2.94 11.92
N GLY A 33 13.55 2.80 12.10
CA GLY A 33 12.91 2.93 13.42
C GLY A 33 13.42 1.92 14.45
N ILE A 34 13.60 0.65 14.06
CA ILE A 34 14.13 -0.38 14.97
C ILE A 34 15.61 -0.14 15.29
N LEU A 35 16.42 0.23 14.31
CA LEU A 35 17.84 0.52 14.53
C LEU A 35 18.04 1.70 15.47
N LEU A 36 17.22 2.74 15.33
CA LEU A 36 17.25 3.88 16.25
C LEU A 36 16.81 3.48 17.65
N TYR A 37 15.79 2.64 17.77
CA TYR A 37 15.30 2.19 19.06
C TYR A 37 16.30 1.29 19.81
N GLU A 38 16.88 0.30 19.12
CA GLU A 38 17.76 -0.70 19.73
C GLU A 38 19.22 -0.22 19.85
N GLN A 39 19.71 0.55 18.88
CA GLN A 39 21.14 0.86 18.75
C GLN A 39 21.43 2.37 18.74
N GLY A 40 20.41 3.22 18.75
CA GLY A 40 20.56 4.67 18.63
C GLY A 40 21.17 5.11 17.30
N ALA A 41 21.24 4.24 16.30
CA ALA A 41 21.87 4.49 15.01
C ALA A 41 20.81 4.63 13.92
N SER A 42 20.93 5.67 13.08
CA SER A 42 20.06 5.78 11.91
C SER A 42 20.64 4.99 10.74
N ILE A 43 19.79 4.63 9.78
CA ILE A 43 20.21 3.85 8.61
C ILE A 43 21.29 4.56 7.78
N TYR A 44 21.40 5.88 7.88
CA TYR A 44 22.43 6.69 7.20
C TYR A 44 23.83 6.50 7.77
N ASP A 45 23.95 6.11 9.04
CA ASP A 45 25.22 6.00 9.74
C ASP A 45 25.78 4.56 9.69
N LEU A 46 25.04 3.65 9.03
CA LEU A 46 25.46 2.25 8.86
C LEU A 46 26.60 2.13 7.85
N ASN A 47 27.77 1.75 8.34
CA ASN A 47 28.88 1.29 7.51
C ASN A 47 28.93 -0.24 7.44
N PHE A 48 29.54 -0.78 6.38
CA PHE A 48 29.68 -2.24 6.20
C PHE A 48 30.41 -2.92 7.37
N SER A 49 31.37 -2.22 7.96
CA SER A 49 32.08 -2.64 9.18
C SER A 49 31.14 -2.76 10.41
N TYR A 50 30.15 -1.86 10.52
CA TYR A 50 29.16 -1.87 11.59
C TYR A 50 28.18 -3.05 11.44
N ILE A 51 27.76 -3.33 10.20
CA ILE A 51 26.88 -4.47 9.90
C ILE A 51 27.59 -5.78 10.24
N GLN A 52 28.86 -5.93 9.84
CA GLN A 52 29.62 -7.16 10.07
C GLN A 52 29.95 -7.42 11.55
N SER A 53 30.06 -6.37 12.36
CA SER A 53 30.39 -6.48 13.79
C SER A 53 29.16 -6.66 14.69
N ASN A 54 28.01 -6.07 14.34
CA ASN A 54 26.86 -5.99 15.24
C ASN A 54 25.63 -6.77 14.76
N VAL A 55 25.54 -7.16 13.49
CA VAL A 55 24.37 -7.87 12.95
C VAL A 55 24.67 -9.35 12.83
N THR A 56 24.03 -10.15 13.68
CA THR A 56 24.06 -11.61 13.57
C THR A 56 22.95 -12.10 12.61
N ILE A 57 23.17 -13.27 12.00
CA ILE A 57 22.13 -13.93 11.18
C ILE A 57 20.84 -14.14 12.01
N GLY A 58 20.98 -14.50 13.30
CA GLY A 58 19.87 -14.65 14.22
C GLY A 58 19.05 -13.36 14.40
N SER A 59 19.71 -12.24 14.66
CA SER A 59 19.03 -10.93 14.77
C SER A 59 18.30 -10.54 13.49
N PHE A 60 18.84 -10.89 12.31
CA PHE A 60 18.17 -10.63 11.04
C PHE A 60 16.89 -11.46 10.86
N LEU A 61 16.90 -12.74 11.24
CA LEU A 61 15.69 -13.57 11.20
C LEU A 61 14.62 -13.09 12.18
N VAL A 62 15.02 -12.70 13.39
CA VAL A 62 14.10 -12.14 14.39
C VAL A 62 13.48 -10.86 13.85
N PHE A 63 14.28 -9.97 13.25
CA PHE A 63 13.79 -8.76 12.62
C PHE A 63 12.77 -9.05 11.51
N LEU A 64 13.04 -10.00 10.61
CA LEU A 64 12.09 -10.40 9.56
C LEU A 64 10.79 -10.96 10.15
N CYS A 65 10.88 -11.73 11.24
CA CYS A 65 9.71 -12.23 11.96
C CYS A 65 8.89 -11.08 12.54
N VAL A 66 9.52 -10.11 13.21
CA VAL A 66 8.86 -8.93 13.78
C VAL A 66 8.22 -8.08 12.68
N TYR A 67 8.92 -7.82 11.57
CA TYR A 67 8.36 -7.10 10.44
C TYR A 67 7.16 -7.83 9.81
N SER A 68 7.26 -9.16 9.68
CA SER A 68 6.14 -9.98 9.18
C SER A 68 4.93 -9.89 10.11
N MET A 69 5.14 -9.89 11.44
CA MET A 69 4.08 -9.73 12.44
C MET A 69 3.49 -8.31 12.40
N PHE A 70 4.31 -7.29 12.21
CA PHE A 70 3.85 -5.91 12.00
C PHE A 70 2.93 -5.83 10.78
N MET A 71 3.34 -6.35 9.63
CA MET A 71 2.54 -6.33 8.39
C MET A 71 1.30 -7.22 8.46
N ALA A 72 1.36 -8.37 9.13
CA ALA A 72 0.25 -9.33 9.19
C ALA A 72 -0.79 -8.95 10.25
N VAL A 73 -0.34 -8.58 11.44
CA VAL A 73 -1.21 -8.36 12.62
C VAL A 73 -1.46 -6.89 12.85
N ILE A 74 -0.41 -6.09 13.02
CA ILE A 74 -0.56 -4.68 13.45
C ILE A 74 -1.19 -3.83 12.34
N VAL A 75 -0.66 -3.88 11.12
CA VAL A 75 -1.18 -3.13 9.97
C VAL A 75 -2.62 -3.55 9.67
N THR A 76 -2.91 -4.85 9.63
CA THR A 76 -4.24 -5.38 9.34
C THR A 76 -5.25 -5.01 10.43
N GLY A 77 -4.86 -5.15 11.71
CA GLY A 77 -5.69 -4.78 12.85
C GLY A 77 -5.96 -3.28 12.91
N ALA A 78 -4.94 -2.45 12.77
CA ALA A 78 -5.09 -0.99 12.75
C ALA A 78 -5.91 -0.50 11.56
N LYS A 79 -5.76 -1.09 10.37
CA LYS A 79 -6.61 -0.79 9.20
C LYS A 79 -8.07 -1.16 9.49
N HIS A 80 -8.31 -2.33 10.09
CA HIS A 80 -9.66 -2.76 10.44
C HIS A 80 -10.31 -1.84 11.49
N ILE A 81 -9.60 -1.51 12.56
CA ILE A 81 -10.09 -0.60 13.61
C ILE A 81 -10.39 0.78 13.02
N THR A 82 -9.49 1.33 12.22
CA THR A 82 -9.70 2.61 11.54
C THR A 82 -10.96 2.53 10.66
N SER A 83 -11.13 1.46 9.89
CA SER A 83 -12.33 1.29 9.06
C SER A 83 -13.63 1.24 9.87
N GLN A 84 -13.63 0.56 11.03
CA GLN A 84 -14.81 0.53 11.91
C GLN A 84 -15.13 1.91 12.51
N ILE A 85 -14.11 2.66 12.94
CA ILE A 85 -14.27 4.04 13.42
C ILE A 85 -14.89 4.92 12.33
N VAL A 86 -14.41 4.76 11.11
CA VAL A 86 -14.87 5.50 9.93
C VAL A 86 -16.32 5.21 9.61
N LEU A 87 -16.71 3.94 9.59
CA LEU A 87 -18.11 3.54 9.38
C LEU A 87 -19.06 4.04 10.48
N ALA A 88 -18.55 4.25 11.70
CA ALA A 88 -19.32 4.81 12.80
C ALA A 88 -19.48 6.35 12.73
N LEU A 89 -18.69 7.05 11.90
CA LEU A 89 -18.74 8.51 11.80
C LEU A 89 -19.94 8.97 10.94
N PRO A 90 -20.82 9.86 11.46
CA PRO A 90 -22.02 10.31 10.75
C PRO A 90 -21.73 11.16 9.50
N THR A 91 -20.51 11.71 9.38
CA THR A 91 -20.05 12.51 8.24
C THR A 91 -19.78 11.70 6.98
N ILE A 92 -19.73 10.37 7.07
CA ILE A 92 -19.39 9.50 5.94
C ILE A 92 -20.46 9.52 4.83
N LYS A 93 -21.72 9.84 5.16
CA LYS A 93 -22.80 9.96 4.17
C LYS A 93 -22.49 11.01 3.11
N TRP A 94 -21.80 12.10 3.45
CA TRP A 94 -21.44 13.14 2.49
C TRP A 94 -20.31 12.71 1.53
N LEU A 95 -19.33 11.94 2.03
CA LEU A 95 -18.22 11.40 1.23
C LEU A 95 -18.61 10.16 0.40
N GLN A 96 -19.65 9.42 0.81
CA GLN A 96 -20.18 8.26 0.10
C GLN A 96 -21.23 8.61 -0.97
N THR A 97 -21.73 9.85 -1.00
CA THR A 97 -22.78 10.26 -1.94
C THR A 97 -22.17 10.89 -3.19
N SER A 98 -21.80 10.06 -4.17
CA SER A 98 -21.74 10.50 -5.57
C SER A 98 -22.39 9.45 -6.48
N ASP A 99 -23.54 9.80 -7.05
CA ASP A 99 -24.16 9.19 -8.25
C ASP A 99 -24.64 7.72 -8.22
N TYR A 100 -24.94 7.16 -7.05
CA TYR A 100 -25.40 5.76 -6.95
C TYR A 100 -26.75 5.45 -7.66
N ARG A 101 -27.63 6.45 -7.87
CA ARG A 101 -28.99 6.20 -8.39
C ARG A 101 -29.11 6.20 -9.91
N ASN A 102 -28.34 7.02 -10.63
CA ASN A 102 -28.49 7.13 -12.09
C ASN A 102 -27.62 6.10 -12.85
N TYR A 103 -26.55 5.58 -12.24
CA TYR A 103 -25.64 4.63 -12.88
C TYR A 103 -26.11 3.16 -12.85
N ARG A 104 -26.85 2.77 -11.80
CA ARG A 104 -27.31 1.39 -11.57
C ARG A 104 -28.25 0.87 -12.67
N ASN A 105 -29.00 1.76 -13.33
CA ASN A 105 -29.97 1.37 -14.35
C ASN A 105 -29.34 1.09 -15.72
N SER A 106 -28.22 1.74 -16.10
CA SER A 106 -27.54 1.44 -17.38
C SER A 106 -26.52 0.30 -17.30
N TYR A 107 -25.97 0.00 -16.11
CA TYR A 107 -24.94 -1.03 -15.95
C TYR A 107 -25.50 -2.47 -15.83
N SER A 108 -26.76 -2.68 -15.46
CA SER A 108 -27.25 -4.01 -15.09
C SER A 108 -27.54 -4.98 -16.25
N GLU A 109 -27.55 -4.49 -17.50
CA GLU A 109 -27.89 -5.31 -18.67
C GLU A 109 -26.68 -6.11 -19.19
N ASN A 110 -25.51 -5.47 -19.30
CA ASN A 110 -24.30 -6.02 -19.93
C ASN A 110 -23.18 -6.39 -18.94
N TYR A 111 -23.48 -6.39 -17.64
CA TYR A 111 -22.50 -6.74 -16.61
C TYR A 111 -23.00 -7.88 -15.74
N VAL A 112 -22.10 -8.80 -15.41
CA VAL A 112 -22.38 -9.98 -14.59
C VAL A 112 -21.36 -10.04 -13.46
N SER A 113 -21.81 -10.39 -12.25
CA SER A 113 -20.89 -10.52 -11.12
C SER A 113 -19.88 -11.65 -11.35
N SER A 114 -18.67 -11.53 -10.82
CA SER A 114 -17.64 -12.57 -10.99
C SER A 114 -18.04 -13.92 -10.39
N SER A 115 -18.95 -13.91 -9.41
CA SER A 115 -19.53 -15.13 -8.83
C SER A 115 -20.42 -15.88 -9.83
N GLN A 116 -21.24 -15.15 -10.58
CA GLN A 116 -22.09 -15.69 -11.65
C GLN A 116 -21.23 -16.15 -12.83
N MET A 117 -20.26 -15.34 -13.24
CA MET A 117 -19.33 -15.70 -14.32
C MET A 117 -18.48 -16.93 -13.98
N ARG A 118 -18.07 -17.09 -12.72
CA ARG A 118 -17.39 -18.31 -12.25
C ARG A 118 -18.30 -19.53 -12.34
N THR A 119 -19.55 -19.40 -11.91
CA THR A 119 -20.53 -20.48 -11.97
C THR A 119 -20.81 -20.89 -13.41
N TYR A 120 -20.96 -19.91 -14.32
CA TYR A 120 -21.08 -20.13 -15.75
C TYR A 120 -19.85 -20.83 -16.35
N ALA A 121 -18.65 -20.37 -16.01
CA ALA A 121 -17.41 -20.96 -16.49
C ALA A 121 -17.27 -22.44 -16.08
N ILE A 122 -17.62 -22.78 -14.83
CA ILE A 122 -17.59 -24.17 -14.34
C ILE A 122 -18.68 -25.01 -15.01
N LYS A 123 -19.91 -24.48 -15.13
CA LYS A 123 -21.06 -25.22 -15.70
C LYS A 123 -20.85 -25.57 -17.18
N ASN A 124 -20.19 -24.68 -17.94
CA ASN A 124 -20.02 -24.81 -19.38
C ASN A 124 -18.59 -25.21 -19.79
N ASP A 125 -17.74 -25.60 -18.84
CA ASP A 125 -16.32 -25.92 -19.07
C ASP A 125 -15.59 -24.85 -19.92
N ASN A 126 -15.86 -23.58 -19.62
CA ASN A 126 -15.36 -22.45 -20.39
C ASN A 126 -14.10 -21.87 -19.74
N ALA A 127 -12.94 -22.28 -20.27
CA ALA A 127 -11.63 -21.84 -19.80
C ALA A 127 -11.40 -20.33 -19.96
N VAL A 128 -11.97 -19.70 -21.00
CA VAL A 128 -11.83 -18.25 -21.24
C VAL A 128 -12.56 -17.47 -20.16
N ALA A 129 -13.82 -17.84 -19.88
CA ALA A 129 -14.61 -17.22 -18.83
C ALA A 129 -13.96 -17.39 -17.45
N PHE A 130 -13.36 -18.55 -17.19
CA PHE A 130 -12.60 -18.80 -15.97
C PHE A 130 -11.35 -17.91 -15.87
N GLY A 131 -10.62 -17.72 -16.98
CA GLY A 131 -9.47 -16.84 -17.07
C GLY A 131 -9.81 -15.38 -16.72
N VAL A 132 -10.90 -14.86 -17.27
CA VAL A 132 -11.37 -13.49 -16.99
C VAL A 132 -11.72 -13.30 -15.51
N VAL A 133 -12.35 -14.30 -14.87
CA VAL A 133 -12.62 -14.26 -13.43
C VAL A 133 -11.31 -14.24 -12.62
N ALA A 134 -10.33 -15.06 -13.00
CA ALA A 134 -9.04 -15.12 -12.31
C ALA A 134 -8.26 -13.80 -12.43
N GLU A 135 -8.26 -13.18 -13.61
CA GLU A 135 -7.67 -11.87 -13.86
C GLU A 135 -8.33 -10.78 -13.01
N LYS A 136 -9.67 -10.74 -12.98
CA LYS A 136 -10.40 -9.76 -12.17
C LYS A 136 -10.12 -9.90 -10.68
N GLN A 137 -10.04 -11.14 -10.18
CA GLN A 137 -9.65 -11.40 -8.79
C GLN A 137 -8.21 -10.96 -8.51
N GLN A 138 -7.30 -11.14 -9.46
CA GLN A 138 -5.91 -10.70 -9.31
C GLN A 138 -5.82 -9.18 -9.25
N GLU A 139 -6.57 -8.47 -10.09
CA GLU A 139 -6.66 -7.00 -10.07
C GLU A 139 -7.15 -6.50 -8.70
N ILE A 140 -8.25 -7.07 -8.18
CA ILE A 140 -8.80 -6.71 -6.87
C ILE A 140 -7.78 -6.99 -5.75
N ARG A 141 -7.10 -8.15 -5.78
CA ARG A 141 -6.04 -8.47 -4.81
C ARG A 141 -4.89 -7.48 -4.86
N ASN A 142 -4.44 -7.09 -6.05
CA ASN A 142 -3.37 -6.12 -6.22
C ASN A 142 -3.75 -4.75 -5.65
N LEU A 143 -4.98 -4.31 -5.87
CA LEU A 143 -5.51 -3.06 -5.31
C LEU A 143 -5.59 -3.10 -3.77
N LEU A 144 -6.12 -4.19 -3.21
CA LEU A 144 -6.18 -4.38 -1.75
C LEU A 144 -4.80 -4.39 -1.11
N ASN A 145 -3.82 -5.04 -1.77
CA ASN A 145 -2.44 -5.06 -1.33
C ASN A 145 -1.81 -3.66 -1.39
N LEU A 146 -2.08 -2.90 -2.45
CA LEU A 146 -1.61 -1.52 -2.56
C LEU A 146 -2.15 -0.65 -1.42
N GLU A 147 -3.45 -0.70 -1.15
CA GLU A 147 -4.05 0.05 -0.04
C GLU A 147 -3.47 -0.37 1.31
N LYS A 148 -3.28 -1.67 1.52
CA LYS A 148 -2.63 -2.19 2.74
C LYS A 148 -1.22 -1.64 2.88
N ASN A 149 -0.43 -1.64 1.81
CA ASN A 149 0.95 -1.17 1.83
C ASN A 149 1.02 0.36 2.02
N CYS A 150 0.13 1.14 1.39
CA CYS A 150 0.04 2.59 1.63
C CYS A 150 -0.34 2.90 3.09
N PHE A 151 -1.26 2.14 3.68
CA PHE A 151 -1.59 2.29 5.10
C PHE A 151 -0.41 1.90 6.01
N ALA A 152 0.28 0.81 5.69
CA ALA A 152 1.48 0.37 6.41
C ALA A 152 2.59 1.42 6.37
N PHE A 153 2.81 2.05 5.21
CA PHE A 153 3.77 3.14 5.03
C PHE A 153 3.49 4.29 6.00
N LEU A 154 2.23 4.75 6.08
CA LEU A 154 1.84 5.83 6.98
C LEU A 154 2.01 5.43 8.44
N LEU A 155 1.65 4.21 8.81
CA LEU A 155 1.77 3.71 10.17
C LEU A 155 3.24 3.58 10.60
N ALA A 156 4.09 3.02 9.75
CA ALA A 156 5.53 2.93 9.97
C ALA A 156 6.16 4.33 10.08
N SER A 157 5.72 5.27 9.24
CA SER A 157 6.16 6.67 9.31
C SER A 157 5.77 7.33 10.62
N ALA A 158 4.55 7.10 11.11
CA ALA A 158 4.10 7.60 12.40
C ALA A 158 4.93 7.02 13.57
N PHE A 159 5.23 5.71 13.55
CA PHE A 159 6.11 5.11 14.55
C PHE A 159 7.53 5.67 14.48
N SER A 160 8.08 5.83 13.28
CA SER A 160 9.40 6.43 13.07
C SER A 160 9.46 7.89 13.53
N LEU A 161 8.37 8.66 13.42
CA LEU A 161 8.27 10.01 13.99
C LEU A 161 8.25 9.98 15.52
N ILE A 162 7.52 9.06 16.15
CA ILE A 162 7.46 8.96 17.62
C ILE A 162 8.84 8.65 18.21
N ILE A 163 9.61 7.76 17.55
CA ILE A 163 10.95 7.36 18.00
C ILE A 163 12.01 8.42 17.61
N GLY A 164 11.82 9.09 16.47
CA GLY A 164 12.87 9.86 15.79
C GLY A 164 13.18 11.26 16.32
N PHE A 165 12.54 11.73 17.40
CA PHE A 165 12.85 13.03 18.03
C PHE A 165 13.97 12.95 19.08
N GLY A 166 14.67 11.81 19.18
CA GLY A 166 15.83 11.63 20.07
C GLY A 166 17.11 12.32 19.58
N GLU A 167 18.25 11.94 20.16
CA GLU A 167 19.58 12.50 19.81
C GLU A 167 19.97 12.23 18.35
N THR A 168 19.57 11.08 17.80
CA THR A 168 19.75 10.72 16.40
C THR A 168 18.41 10.80 15.66
N PRO A 169 18.24 11.75 14.72
CA PRO A 169 16.96 11.94 14.07
C PRO A 169 16.69 10.83 13.06
N SER A 170 15.46 10.31 13.07
CA SER A 170 15.04 9.25 12.16
C SER A 170 15.02 9.69 10.71
N LEU A 171 15.04 8.72 9.79
CA LEU A 171 14.91 8.95 8.36
C LEU A 171 13.67 9.79 8.05
N VAL A 172 12.54 9.48 8.70
CA VAL A 172 11.29 10.23 8.50
C VAL A 172 11.44 11.66 9.03
N VAL A 173 12.01 11.85 10.23
CA VAL A 173 12.27 13.20 10.76
C VAL A 173 13.16 13.99 9.81
N ARG A 174 14.26 13.43 9.31
CA ARG A 174 15.16 14.08 8.35
C ARG A 174 14.47 14.42 7.02
N ILE A 175 13.52 13.60 6.56
CA ILE A 175 12.69 13.90 5.39
C ILE A 175 11.80 15.13 5.65
N PHE A 176 11.27 15.27 6.87
CA PHE A 176 10.43 16.42 7.25
C PHE A 176 11.21 17.63 7.80
N THR A 177 12.53 17.52 7.99
CA THR A 177 13.38 18.67 8.33
C THR A 177 13.70 19.46 7.06
N PHE A 178 13.26 20.72 7.02
CA PHE A 178 13.48 21.64 5.90
C PHE A 178 14.28 22.85 6.37
N SER A 179 15.17 23.36 5.52
CA SER A 179 15.89 24.59 5.80
C SER A 179 14.96 25.81 5.69
N SER A 180 14.94 26.68 6.72
CA SER A 180 14.07 27.86 6.75
C SER A 180 14.41 28.92 5.70
N ASN A 181 15.61 28.86 5.12
CA ASN A 181 16.15 29.88 4.21
C ASN A 181 16.20 29.42 2.74
N ALA A 182 15.42 28.40 2.40
CA ALA A 182 15.34 27.88 1.05
C ALA A 182 14.55 28.82 0.12
N GLY A 183 15.17 29.27 -0.98
CA GLY A 183 14.47 29.98 -2.06
C GLY A 183 13.48 29.08 -2.80
N LEU A 184 12.55 29.68 -3.56
CA LEU A 184 11.45 28.99 -4.26
C LEU A 184 11.88 27.89 -5.25
N PHE A 185 13.11 27.94 -5.78
CA PHE A 185 13.68 26.97 -6.73
C PHE A 185 14.95 26.32 -6.20
N THR A 186 14.89 25.82 -4.97
CA THR A 186 16.01 25.10 -4.34
C THR A 186 15.69 23.62 -4.23
N PHE A 187 16.71 22.80 -4.01
CA PHE A 187 16.53 21.38 -3.75
C PHE A 187 15.54 21.13 -2.59
N GLU A 188 15.54 22.00 -1.57
CA GLU A 188 14.62 21.95 -0.44
C GLU A 188 13.16 22.18 -0.85
N SER A 189 12.86 23.13 -1.77
CA SER A 189 11.48 23.33 -2.23
C SER A 189 10.98 22.14 -3.06
N LEU A 190 11.84 21.53 -3.88
CA LEU A 190 11.51 20.29 -4.60
C LEU A 190 11.29 19.11 -3.65
N LYS A 191 12.12 18.98 -2.61
CA LYS A 191 11.94 17.99 -1.53
C LYS A 191 10.57 18.14 -0.85
N VAL A 192 10.18 19.35 -0.47
CA VAL A 192 8.85 19.62 0.13
C VAL A 192 7.71 19.16 -0.78
N ILE A 193 7.75 19.55 -2.06
CA ILE A 193 6.69 19.19 -3.02
C ILE A 193 6.59 17.67 -3.17
N LEU A 194 7.71 16.97 -3.30
CA LEU A 194 7.74 15.51 -3.42
C LEU A 194 7.21 14.84 -2.15
N VAL A 195 7.64 15.27 -0.97
CA VAL A 195 7.18 14.72 0.31
C VAL A 195 5.67 14.92 0.45
N MET A 196 5.16 16.11 0.16
CA MET A 196 3.72 16.38 0.21
C MET A 196 2.95 15.52 -0.79
N ALA A 197 3.42 15.41 -2.04
CA ALA A 197 2.77 14.59 -3.05
C ALA A 197 2.72 13.10 -2.64
N VAL A 198 3.83 12.56 -2.13
CA VAL A 198 3.90 11.18 -1.66
C VAL A 198 2.97 10.97 -0.46
N TYR A 199 3.04 11.78 0.59
CA TYR A 199 2.22 11.56 1.78
C TYR A 199 0.72 11.79 1.51
N LEU A 200 0.35 12.75 0.67
CA LEU A 200 -1.05 12.94 0.26
C LEU A 200 -1.58 11.76 -0.56
N THR A 201 -0.79 11.23 -1.50
CA THR A 201 -1.19 10.06 -2.29
C THR A 201 -1.30 8.81 -1.42
N MET A 202 -0.35 8.58 -0.52
CA MET A 202 -0.41 7.46 0.45
C MET A 202 -1.62 7.59 1.37
N PHE A 203 -1.92 8.80 1.86
CA PHE A 203 -3.09 9.05 2.71
C PHE A 203 -4.40 8.81 1.94
N TYR A 204 -4.51 9.30 0.71
CA TYR A 204 -5.69 9.08 -0.12
C TYR A 204 -5.91 7.58 -0.39
N VAL A 205 -4.88 6.85 -0.83
CA VAL A 205 -5.01 5.43 -1.16
C VAL A 205 -5.16 4.55 0.09
N GLY A 206 -4.33 4.75 1.12
CA GLY A 206 -4.31 3.91 2.32
C GLY A 206 -5.47 4.18 3.30
N VAL A 207 -5.83 5.46 3.50
CA VAL A 207 -6.83 5.87 4.49
C VAL A 207 -8.17 6.14 3.83
N ILE A 208 -8.26 7.11 2.91
CA ILE A 208 -9.56 7.53 2.34
C ILE A 208 -10.20 6.37 1.57
N ARG A 209 -9.46 5.77 0.65
CA ARG A 209 -9.93 4.62 -0.12
C ARG A 209 -9.86 3.33 0.70
N GLY A 210 -8.72 3.05 1.32
CA GLY A 210 -8.47 1.77 2.01
C GLY A 210 -9.23 1.52 3.31
N CYS A 211 -9.64 2.56 4.04
CA CYS A 211 -10.43 2.41 5.28
C CYS A 211 -11.94 2.63 5.07
N GLY A 212 -12.38 2.85 3.83
CA GLY A 212 -13.81 2.92 3.50
C GLY A 212 -14.47 4.30 3.64
N PHE A 213 -13.69 5.40 3.68
CA PHE A 213 -14.28 6.75 3.61
C PHE A 213 -14.96 7.00 2.26
N GLN A 214 -14.48 6.36 1.20
CA GLN A 214 -15.10 6.40 -0.12
C GLN A 214 -15.60 5.00 -0.49
N ASN A 215 -16.89 4.88 -0.78
CA ASN A 215 -17.46 3.65 -1.34
C ASN A 215 -17.06 3.57 -2.81
N THR A 216 -15.88 3.01 -3.07
CA THR A 216 -15.32 2.98 -4.42
C THR A 216 -15.96 1.85 -5.22
N HIS A 217 -16.65 2.22 -6.31
CA HIS A 217 -17.05 1.31 -7.40
C HIS A 217 -15.87 0.55 -8.02
N ILE A 218 -14.63 0.83 -7.62
CA ILE A 218 -13.43 0.11 -8.03
C ILE A 218 -13.42 -1.33 -7.46
N TYR A 219 -14.20 -1.59 -6.42
CA TYR A 219 -14.52 -2.95 -5.94
C TYR A 219 -15.70 -3.58 -6.66
N ASN A 220 -16.22 -2.95 -7.72
CA ASN A 220 -17.32 -3.55 -8.46
C ASN A 220 -16.83 -4.85 -9.07
N ASN A 221 -17.40 -5.94 -8.55
CA ASN A 221 -17.02 -7.30 -8.89
C ASN A 221 -17.67 -7.73 -10.21
N ASP A 222 -18.03 -6.76 -11.05
CA ASP A 222 -18.80 -6.92 -12.25
C ASP A 222 -17.85 -7.04 -13.43
N ILE A 223 -18.13 -8.02 -14.27
CA ILE A 223 -17.40 -8.33 -15.50
C ILE A 223 -18.31 -7.92 -16.65
N TYR A 224 -17.77 -7.14 -17.58
CA TYR A 224 -18.47 -6.80 -18.81
C TYR A 224 -18.65 -8.07 -19.64
N PHE A 225 -19.90 -8.43 -19.90
CA PHE A 225 -20.29 -9.60 -20.67
C PHE A 225 -21.44 -9.20 -21.60
N PRO A 226 -21.10 -8.60 -22.75
CA PRO A 226 -22.10 -8.24 -23.76
C PRO A 226 -22.74 -9.51 -24.31
N GLU A 227 -24.03 -9.48 -24.63
CA GLU A 227 -24.82 -10.66 -25.05
C GLU A 227 -24.93 -11.70 -23.92
N ASN A 228 -25.59 -11.29 -22.83
CA ASN A 228 -25.68 -12.07 -21.61
C ASN A 228 -26.56 -13.32 -21.75
N ASP A 229 -25.99 -14.38 -22.32
CA ASP A 229 -26.62 -15.70 -22.46
C ASP A 229 -26.94 -16.38 -21.11
N MET A 230 -26.42 -15.85 -19.99
CA MET A 230 -26.65 -16.42 -18.65
C MET A 230 -28.04 -16.11 -18.07
N LYS A 231 -28.80 -15.21 -18.71
CA LYS A 231 -30.18 -14.86 -18.33
C LYS A 231 -31.25 -15.66 -19.10
N ASN A 232 -30.85 -16.51 -20.04
CA ASN A 232 -31.71 -17.49 -20.72
C ASN A 232 -31.60 -18.88 -20.09
#